data_AF-A0A931GK04-F1
#
_entry.id   AF-A0A931GK04-F1
#
_cell.length_a   1.000
_cell.length_b   1.000
_cell.length_c   1.000
_cell.angle_alpha   90.00
_cell.angle_beta   90.00
_cell.angle_gamma   90.00
#
_symmetry.space_group_name_H-M   'P 1'
#
loop_
_entity.id
_entity.type
_entity.pdbx_description
1 polymer ?
#
loop_
_entity_poly.entity_id
_entity_poly.type
_entity_poly.pdbx_seq_one_letter_code
_entity_poly.pdbx_strand_id
1 'polypeptide(L)'
;MADHTSLPADLPVPEDDGAAAHLPGTRMSHLELQDTGGATIHLGALGAGRTVMYIYPLTGRPGTDLPGGVRSVRRLPPAGAGRGPLRST
;
A
#
# COMPACT_ATOMS: atom_id res chain seq x y z
N MET A 1 17.84 -21.07 -14.06
CA MET A 1 17.13 -20.68 -12.82
C MET A 1 17.53 -19.25 -12.54
N ALA A 2 16.59 -18.31 -12.47
CA ALA A 2 16.92 -16.89 -12.29
C ALA A 2 17.32 -16.61 -10.83
N ASP A 3 18.35 -15.79 -10.64
CA ASP A 3 18.74 -15.31 -9.32
C ASP A 3 17.80 -14.18 -8.88
N HIS A 4 16.94 -14.45 -7.90
CA HIS A 4 15.93 -13.52 -7.37
C HIS A 4 16.47 -12.53 -6.32
N THR A 5 17.77 -12.59 -6.02
CA THR A 5 18.43 -11.64 -5.10
C THR A 5 19.14 -10.51 -5.84
N SER A 6 19.25 -10.62 -7.16
CA SER A 6 19.80 -9.58 -8.03
C SER A 6 18.68 -8.74 -8.65
N LEU A 7 18.76 -7.42 -8.48
CA LEU A 7 17.91 -6.49 -9.22
C LEU A 7 18.50 -6.26 -10.62
N PRO A 8 17.68 -6.21 -11.68
CA PRO A 8 18.15 -5.79 -13.00
C PRO A 8 18.77 -4.40 -12.93
N ALA A 9 19.90 -4.20 -13.62
CA ALA A 9 20.61 -2.92 -13.62
C ALA A 9 19.77 -1.78 -14.23
N ASP A 10 18.88 -2.10 -15.17
CA ASP A 10 18.14 -1.11 -15.98
C ASP A 10 16.68 -0.90 -15.49
N LEU A 11 16.45 -0.99 -14.18
CA LEU A 11 15.13 -0.63 -13.64
C LEU A 11 14.89 0.88 -13.78
N PRO A 12 13.74 1.31 -14.33
CA PRO A 12 13.44 2.72 -14.43
C PRO A 12 13.33 3.34 -13.03
N VAL A 13 13.83 4.56 -12.90
CA VAL A 13 13.65 5.35 -11.68
C VAL A 13 12.15 5.62 -11.51
N PRO A 14 11.55 5.31 -10.34
CA PRO A 14 10.15 5.63 -10.09
C PRO A 14 9.91 7.14 -10.15
N GLU A 15 8.92 7.56 -10.93
CA GLU A 15 8.45 8.94 -10.93
C GLU A 15 7.49 9.18 -9.77
N ASP A 16 7.60 10.34 -9.11
CA ASP A 16 6.65 10.74 -8.07
C ASP A 16 5.32 11.17 -8.70
N ASP A 17 4.25 10.45 -8.38
CA ASP A 17 2.91 10.71 -8.90
C ASP A 17 2.02 11.52 -7.94
N GLY A 18 2.56 11.95 -6.80
CA GLY A 18 1.90 12.80 -5.82
C GLY A 18 0.75 12.13 -5.04
N ALA A 19 0.46 10.84 -5.26
CA ALA A 19 -0.69 10.18 -4.63
C ALA A 19 -0.60 10.17 -3.09
N ALA A 20 0.62 10.18 -2.56
CA ALA A 20 0.93 10.15 -1.12
C ALA A 20 1.19 11.54 -0.49
N ALA A 21 1.07 12.64 -1.24
CA ALA A 21 1.44 13.98 -0.75
C ALA A 21 0.66 14.45 0.50
N HIS A 22 -0.48 13.83 0.78
CA HIS A 22 -1.32 14.11 1.96
C HIS A 22 -0.87 13.38 3.24
N LEU A 23 0.06 12.42 3.15
CA LEU A 23 0.48 11.57 4.28
C LEU A 23 1.50 12.23 5.23
N PRO A 24 2.46 13.06 4.79
CA PRO A 24 3.38 13.73 5.71
C PRO A 24 2.63 14.54 6.79
N GLY A 25 3.03 14.36 8.06
CA GLY A 25 2.38 15.00 9.20
C GLY A 25 1.07 14.35 9.66
N THR A 26 0.54 13.36 8.92
CA THR A 26 -0.61 12.57 9.39
C THR A 26 -0.18 11.54 10.43
N ARG A 27 -1.07 11.24 11.38
CA ARG A 27 -0.85 10.15 12.32
C ARG A 27 -1.18 8.83 11.66
N MET A 28 -0.36 7.82 11.93
CA MET A 28 -0.66 6.46 11.50
C MET A 28 -1.96 5.99 12.14
N SER A 29 -2.83 5.40 11.33
CA SER A 29 -4.11 4.85 11.80
C SER A 29 -3.90 3.70 12.77
N HIS A 30 -4.84 3.55 13.71
CA HIS A 30 -4.93 2.37 14.55
C HIS A 30 -5.34 1.16 13.67
N LEU A 31 -4.34 0.40 13.24
CA LEU A 31 -4.51 -0.82 12.45
C LEU A 31 -3.75 -1.96 13.11
N GLU A 32 -4.44 -3.07 13.35
CA GLU A 32 -3.88 -4.28 13.93
C GLU A 32 -3.76 -5.36 12.84
N LEU A 33 -2.56 -5.92 12.70
CA LEU A 33 -2.25 -6.98 11.73
C LEU A 33 -1.67 -8.18 12.47
N GLN A 34 -2.08 -9.38 12.08
CA GLN A 34 -1.45 -10.62 12.53
C GLN A 34 -0.15 -10.83 11.77
N ASP A 35 0.95 -11.05 12.50
CA ASP A 35 2.20 -11.46 11.89
C ASP A 35 2.22 -12.97 11.62
N THR A 36 3.28 -13.44 10.94
CA THR A 36 3.43 -14.86 10.61
C THR A 36 3.77 -15.75 11.82
N GLY A 37 4.11 -15.16 12.97
CA GLY A 37 4.34 -15.84 14.24
C GLY A 37 3.10 -15.89 15.14
N GLY A 38 1.98 -15.28 14.75
CA GLY A 38 0.74 -15.21 15.51
C GLY A 38 0.66 -14.06 16.52
N ALA A 39 1.61 -13.11 16.47
CA ALA A 39 1.54 -11.90 17.27
C ALA A 39 0.73 -10.81 16.54
N THR A 40 0.00 -10.00 17.32
CA THR A 40 -0.70 -8.83 16.81
C THR A 40 0.23 -7.61 16.79
N ILE A 41 0.40 -7.00 15.62
CA ILE A 41 1.16 -5.76 15.43
C ILE A 41 0.17 -4.60 15.27
N HIS A 42 0.29 -3.60 16.15
CA HIS A 42 -0.46 -2.34 16.05
C HIS A 42 0.38 -1.25 15.37
N LEU A 43 -0.01 -0.84 14.16
CA LEU A 43 0.75 0.11 13.34
C LEU A 43 0.78 1.53 13.93
N GLY A 44 -0.23 1.94 14.69
CA GLY A 44 -0.29 3.25 15.33
C GLY A 44 0.60 3.39 16.57
N ALA A 45 1.15 2.29 17.09
CA ALA A 45 2.06 2.27 18.24
C ALA A 45 3.48 1.83 17.85
N LEU A 46 3.80 1.87 16.55
CA LEU A 46 5.18 1.73 16.10
C LEU A 46 6.02 2.82 16.78
N GLY A 47 7.04 2.40 17.52
CA GLY A 47 7.84 3.27 18.36
C GLY A 47 8.66 4.31 17.58
N ALA A 48 9.54 5.01 18.29
CA ALA A 48 10.44 5.96 17.66
C ALA A 48 11.37 5.27 16.65
N GLY A 49 11.50 5.85 15.45
CA GLY A 49 12.35 5.32 14.39
C GLY A 49 11.74 5.48 13.00
N ARG A 50 12.40 4.89 11.99
CA ARG A 50 11.89 4.81 10.63
C ARG A 50 11.38 3.40 10.36
N THR A 51 10.07 3.26 10.19
CA THR A 51 9.45 2.02 9.71
C THR A 51 9.21 2.11 8.22
N VAL A 52 9.58 1.06 7.48
CA VAL A 52 9.31 0.93 6.04
C VAL A 52 8.30 -0.22 5.86
N MET A 53 7.17 0.07 5.24
CA MET A 53 6.12 -0.92 4.96
C MET A 53 6.12 -1.26 3.48
N TYR A 54 6.23 -2.55 3.17
CA TYR A 54 6.08 -3.07 1.81
C TYR A 54 4.70 -3.67 1.66
N ILE A 55 3.84 -3.03 0.86
CA ILE A 55 2.49 -3.51 0.56
C ILE A 55 2.47 -3.94 -0.89
N TYR A 56 2.16 -5.21 -1.13
CA TYR A 56 2.02 -5.76 -2.47
C TYR A 56 0.68 -6.48 -2.58
N PRO A 57 0.02 -6.41 -3.75
CA PRO A 57 -1.21 -7.16 -3.97
C PRO A 57 -0.96 -8.66 -3.82
N LEU A 58 -1.97 -9.40 -3.37
CA LEU A 58 -1.90 -10.85 -3.26
C LEU A 58 -1.41 -11.43 -4.59
N THR A 59 -0.25 -12.08 -4.57
CA THR A 59 0.23 -12.81 -5.74
C THR A 59 -0.61 -14.06 -5.88
N GLY A 60 -1.36 -14.18 -6.98
CA GLY A 60 -1.96 -15.46 -7.36
C GLY A 60 -0.86 -16.52 -7.45
N ARG A 61 -1.14 -17.71 -6.92
CA ARG A 61 -0.27 -18.86 -7.18
C ARG A 61 -0.41 -19.23 -8.66
N PRO A 62 0.70 -19.47 -9.39
CA PRO A 62 0.60 -20.02 -10.74
C PRO A 62 -0.29 -21.28 -10.74
N GLY A 63 -1.36 -21.28 -11.54
CA GLY A 63 -2.34 -22.37 -11.59
C GLY A 63 -3.50 -22.29 -10.57
N THR A 64 -3.64 -21.20 -9.80
CA THR A 64 -4.80 -20.96 -8.94
C THR A 64 -5.43 -19.62 -9.27
N ASP A 65 -6.72 -19.62 -9.62
CA ASP A 65 -7.47 -18.37 -9.79
C ASP A 65 -7.49 -17.59 -8.48
N LEU A 66 -7.18 -16.29 -8.54
CA LEU A 66 -7.33 -15.43 -7.37
C LEU A 66 -8.82 -15.34 -7.02
N PRO A 67 -9.22 -15.52 -5.75
CA PRO A 67 -10.58 -15.25 -5.35
C PRO A 67 -10.89 -13.75 -5.55
N GLY A 68 -11.92 -13.44 -6.33
CA GLY A 68 -12.62 -12.15 -6.26
C GLY A 68 -11.95 -10.92 -6.88
N GLY A 69 -11.29 -11.03 -8.05
CA GLY A 69 -11.05 -9.86 -8.91
C GLY A 69 -10.00 -8.84 -8.44
N VAL A 70 -9.14 -9.19 -7.47
CA VAL A 70 -8.00 -8.37 -7.03
C VAL A 70 -6.85 -8.40 -8.05
N ARG A 71 -7.07 -7.92 -9.28
CA ARG A 71 -6.01 -7.83 -10.30
C ARG A 71 -5.67 -6.41 -10.78
N SER A 72 -6.17 -5.40 -10.07
CA SER A 72 -5.85 -4.01 -10.36
C SER A 72 -5.50 -3.30 -9.06
N VAL A 73 -4.25 -2.84 -8.89
CA VAL A 73 -3.98 -1.73 -7.97
C VAL A 73 -4.75 -0.55 -8.55
N ARG A 74 -5.96 -0.34 -8.06
CA ARG A 74 -6.77 0.79 -8.46
C ARG A 74 -6.05 2.04 -7.98
N ARG A 75 -5.53 2.84 -8.93
CA ARG A 75 -5.02 4.18 -8.64
C ARG A 75 -6.10 4.92 -7.85
N LEU A 76 -5.80 5.26 -6.59
CA LEU A 76 -6.70 6.08 -5.79
C LEU A 76 -6.75 7.47 -6.45
N PRO A 77 -7.93 8.08 -6.63
CA PRO A 77 -7.99 9.49 -7.02
C PRO A 77 -7.23 10.32 -5.97
N PRO A 78 -6.62 11.46 -6.37
CA PRO A 78 -5.94 12.32 -5.43
C PRO A 78 -6.87 12.69 -4.28
N ALA A 79 -6.39 12.54 -3.04
CA ALA A 79 -7.13 12.91 -1.86
C ALA A 79 -7.44 14.42 -1.93
N GLY A 80 -8.68 14.78 -2.29
CA GLY A 80 -9.10 16.18 -2.42
C GLY A 80 -10.04 16.51 -3.59
N ALA A 81 -10.35 15.58 -4.49
CA ALA A 81 -11.28 15.85 -5.59
C ALA A 81 -12.75 15.89 -5.11
N GLY A 82 -13.22 17.09 -4.74
CA GLY A 82 -14.60 17.54 -4.92
C GLY A 82 -15.68 16.93 -4.00
N ARG A 83 -15.82 17.46 -2.78
CA ARG A 83 -17.14 17.57 -2.17
C ARG A 83 -17.88 18.71 -2.89
N GLY A 84 -18.62 18.40 -3.95
CA GLY A 84 -19.60 19.32 -4.52
C GLY A 84 -20.61 19.74 -3.43
N PRO A 85 -21.14 20.98 -3.49
CA PRO A 85 -22.07 21.44 -2.47
C PRO A 85 -23.32 20.56 -2.47
N LEU A 86 -23.66 20.01 -1.30
CA LEU A 86 -24.97 19.41 -1.06
C LEU A 86 -26.02 20.50 -1.30
N ARG A 87 -26.67 20.47 -2.46
CA ARG A 87 -27.90 21.23 -2.68
C ARG A 87 -29.00 20.57 -1.87
N SER A 88 -29.35 21.22 -0.77
CA SER A 88 -30.60 21.02 -0.05
C SER A 88 -31.72 21.64 -0.88
N THR A 89 -32.59 20.81 -1.42
CA THR A 89 -33.97 21.16 -1.81
C THR A 89 -34.85 19.96 -1.48
#